data_AF-A0A7S0F477-F1
#
_entry.id   AF-A0A7S0F477-F1
#
_cell.length_a   1.000
_cell.length_b   1.000
_cell.length_c   1.000
_cell.angle_alpha   90.00
_cell.angle_beta   90.00
_cell.angle_gamma   90.00
#
_symmetry.space_group_name_H-M   'P 1'
#
loop_
_entity.id
_entity.type
_entity.pdbx_description
1 polymer ?
#
loop_
_entity_poly.entity_id
_entity_poly.type
_entity_poly.pdbx_seq_one_letter_code
_entity_poly.pdbx_strand_id
1 'polypeptide(L)'
;MGYMFGEAEAFNQPLSFDTSSVTTMSEMFYGASAFNQPLSFDTSKVTDMQNMFQAASAFNQLLSFDTSKVTSMHTMFTGAPAFNQPLSFDTSSV
;
A
#
# COMPACT_ATOMS: atom_id res chain seq x y z
N MET A 1 -4.44 -6.26 -8.12
CA MET A 1 -4.89 -4.86 -8.24
C MET A 1 -3.66 -3.97 -8.30
N GLY A 2 -2.97 -3.93 -9.45
CA GLY A 2 -1.90 -2.96 -9.65
C GLY A 2 -2.48 -1.61 -10.07
N TYR A 3 -1.80 -0.50 -9.76
CA TYR A 3 -2.10 0.87 -10.27
C TYR A 3 -3.52 1.43 -10.03
N MET A 4 -4.39 0.82 -9.23
CA MET A 4 -5.83 1.16 -9.18
C MET A 4 -6.15 2.63 -8.81
N PHE A 5 -5.34 3.24 -7.94
CA PHE A 5 -5.36 4.66 -7.58
C PHE A 5 -4.00 5.33 -7.88
N GLY A 6 -3.26 4.79 -8.84
CA GLY A 6 -2.04 5.39 -9.35
C GLY A 6 -2.32 6.78 -9.92
N GLU A 7 -1.51 7.77 -9.54
CA GLU A 7 -1.60 9.19 -9.92
C GLU A 7 -2.97 9.84 -9.62
N ALA A 8 -3.74 9.27 -8.70
CA ALA A 8 -5.01 9.82 -8.24
C ALA A 8 -4.81 11.01 -7.27
N GLU A 9 -4.06 12.02 -7.69
CA GLU A 9 -3.50 13.10 -6.85
C GLU A 9 -4.54 13.78 -5.94
N ALA A 10 -5.75 14.04 -6.44
CA ALA A 10 -6.82 14.70 -5.71
C ALA A 10 -7.81 13.76 -5.00
N PHE A 11 -7.64 12.43 -5.12
CA PHE A 11 -8.58 11.47 -4.56
C PHE A 11 -8.35 11.28 -3.04
N ASN A 12 -9.37 11.60 -2.25
CA ASN A 12 -9.36 11.42 -0.80
C ASN A 12 -10.76 11.08 -0.27
N GLN A 13 -11.39 10.04 -0.84
CA GLN A 13 -12.70 9.52 -0.40
C GLN A 13 -12.53 8.13 0.24
N PRO A 14 -13.41 7.74 1.19
CA PRO A 14 -13.33 6.42 1.82
C PRO A 14 -13.39 5.28 0.80
N LEU A 15 -12.60 4.24 1.05
CA LEU A 15 -12.51 3.05 0.20
C LEU A 15 -12.80 1.80 1.01
N SER A 16 -13.36 0.79 0.35
CA SER A 16 -13.58 -0.54 0.89
C SER A 16 -13.32 -1.56 -0.20
N PHE A 17 -12.61 -2.63 0.14
CA PHE A 17 -12.14 -3.64 -0.80
C PHE A 17 -12.35 -5.05 -0.23
N ASP A 18 -12.69 -5.99 -1.11
CA ASP A 18 -12.36 -7.39 -0.89
C ASP A 18 -11.04 -7.69 -1.61
N THR A 19 -9.97 -7.88 -0.84
CA THR A 19 -8.65 -8.24 -1.39
C THR A 19 -8.27 -9.69 -1.13
N SER A 20 -9.19 -10.51 -0.62
CA SER A 20 -8.95 -11.89 -0.18
C SER A 20 -8.46 -12.84 -1.29
N SER A 21 -8.55 -12.42 -2.55
CA SER A 21 -8.07 -13.17 -3.73
C SER A 21 -7.03 -12.39 -4.55
N VAL A 22 -6.53 -11.26 -4.05
CA VAL A 22 -5.53 -10.42 -4.73
C VAL A 22 -4.12 -10.97 -4.48
N THR A 23 -3.35 -11.13 -5.55
CA THR A 23 -1.95 -11.59 -5.50
C THR A 23 -0.91 -10.50 -5.73
N THR A 24 -1.30 -9.34 -6.26
CA THR A 24 -0.42 -8.18 -6.45
C THR A 24 -1.15 -6.89 -6.10
N MET A 25 -0.48 -6.03 -5.35
CA MET A 25 -0.90 -4.67 -4.97
C MET A 25 0.12 -3.62 -5.43
N SER A 26 0.92 -3.93 -6.46
CA SER A 26 1.95 -3.04 -6.95
C SER A 26 1.39 -1.68 -7.34
N GLU A 27 2.02 -0.61 -6.85
CA GLU A 27 1.80 0.76 -7.31
C GLU A 27 0.35 1.24 -7.08
N MET A 28 -0.41 0.55 -6.21
CA MET A 28 -1.86 0.71 -6.06
C MET A 28 -2.29 2.13 -5.64
N PHE A 29 -1.46 2.83 -4.86
CA PHE A 29 -1.61 4.24 -4.46
C PHE A 29 -0.35 5.07 -4.82
N TYR A 30 0.40 4.65 -5.85
CA TYR A 30 1.52 5.42 -6.38
C TYR A 30 1.08 6.84 -6.72
N GLY A 31 1.75 7.87 -6.21
CA GLY A 31 1.42 9.28 -6.52
C GLY A 31 0.03 9.74 -6.04
N ALA A 32 -0.68 8.98 -5.20
CA ALA A 32 -1.98 9.37 -4.62
C ALA A 32 -1.79 10.45 -3.52
N SER A 33 -1.32 11.63 -3.93
CA SER A 33 -0.65 12.60 -3.06
C SER A 33 -1.55 13.20 -1.96
N ALA A 34 -2.86 13.35 -2.19
CA ALA A 34 -3.84 13.80 -1.20
C ALA A 34 -4.55 12.67 -0.42
N PHE A 35 -4.31 11.40 -0.75
CA PHE A 35 -5.04 10.29 -0.14
C PHE A 35 -4.60 10.05 1.31
N ASN A 36 -5.54 10.11 2.26
CA ASN A 36 -5.29 9.85 3.67
C ASN A 36 -6.52 9.27 4.38
N GLN A 37 -7.22 8.31 3.75
CA GLN A 37 -8.32 7.57 4.37
C GLN A 37 -7.83 6.24 4.94
N PRO A 38 -8.44 5.75 6.04
CA PRO A 38 -8.10 4.45 6.59
C PRO A 38 -8.32 3.34 5.56
N LEU A 39 -7.43 2.36 5.56
CA LEU A 39 -7.42 1.22 4.65
C LEU A 39 -7.42 -0.08 5.45
N SER A 40 -8.06 -1.11 4.91
CA SER A 40 -8.04 -2.47 5.44
C SER A 40 -7.89 -3.44 4.27
N PHE A 41 -6.99 -4.41 4.41
CA PHE A 41 -6.64 -5.36 3.38
C PHE A 41 -6.47 -6.76 3.97
N ASP A 42 -6.96 -7.76 3.27
CA ASP A 42 -6.40 -9.11 3.35
C ASP A 42 -5.22 -9.18 2.35
N THR A 43 -4.01 -9.35 2.86
CA THR A 43 -2.80 -9.52 2.04
C THR A 43 -2.22 -10.93 2.10
N SER A 44 -2.94 -11.89 2.68
CA SER A 44 -2.47 -13.28 2.92
C SER A 44 -2.16 -14.09 1.65
N LYS A 45 -2.42 -13.53 0.46
CA LYS A 45 -2.09 -14.10 -0.86
C LYS A 45 -1.24 -13.17 -1.72
N VAL A 46 -0.90 -11.98 -1.24
CA VAL A 46 -0.13 -10.98 -2.00
C VAL A 46 1.34 -11.38 -2.02
N THR A 47 1.93 -11.36 -3.22
CA THR A 47 3.35 -11.64 -3.45
C THR A 47 4.15 -10.39 -3.84
N ASP A 48 3.48 -9.30 -4.24
CA ASP A 48 4.11 -8.07 -4.72
C ASP A 48 3.40 -6.81 -4.20
N MET A 49 4.17 -5.92 -3.57
CA MET A 49 3.76 -4.63 -3.02
C MET A 49 4.71 -3.49 -3.44
N GLN A 50 5.48 -3.66 -4.53
CA GLN A 50 6.38 -2.60 -5.02
C GLN A 50 5.63 -1.27 -5.25
N ASN A 51 6.24 -0.15 -4.89
CA ASN A 51 5.71 1.22 -5.05
C ASN A 51 4.32 1.50 -4.47
N MET A 52 3.74 0.63 -3.63
CA MET A 52 2.31 0.67 -3.28
C MET A 52 1.84 2.03 -2.73
N PHE A 53 2.68 2.73 -1.96
CA PHE A 53 2.45 4.09 -1.42
C PHE A 53 3.58 5.06 -1.79
N GLN A 54 4.33 4.79 -2.86
CA GLN A 54 5.39 5.68 -3.32
C GLN A 54 4.77 7.04 -3.72
N ALA A 55 5.38 8.14 -3.30
CA ALA A 55 4.88 9.51 -3.48
C ALA A 55 3.48 9.83 -2.89
N ALA A 56 2.90 8.94 -2.05
CA ALA A 56 1.64 9.18 -1.34
C ALA A 56 1.80 10.20 -0.20
N SER A 57 2.00 11.47 -0.58
CA SER A 57 2.57 12.52 0.27
C SER A 57 1.82 12.78 1.57
N ALA A 58 0.48 12.71 1.56
CA ALA A 58 -0.37 12.95 2.72
C ALA A 58 -0.70 11.68 3.54
N PHE A 59 -0.31 10.49 3.09
CA PHE A 59 -0.77 9.24 3.69
C PHE A 59 -0.09 8.98 5.05
N ASN A 60 -0.88 8.85 6.11
CA ASN A 60 -0.40 8.57 7.47
C ASN A 60 -1.42 7.75 8.28
N GLN A 61 -1.94 6.66 7.70
CA GLN A 61 -2.86 5.75 8.37
C GLN A 61 -2.15 4.49 8.85
N LEU A 62 -2.64 3.91 9.95
CA LEU A 62 -2.16 2.62 10.44
C LEU A 62 -2.43 1.54 9.40
N LEU A 63 -1.43 0.71 9.13
CA LEU A 63 -1.50 -0.39 8.19
C LEU A 63 -1.19 -1.70 8.92
N SER A 64 -1.88 -2.77 8.52
CA SER A 64 -1.63 -4.13 8.97
C SER A 64 -1.55 -5.02 7.74
N PHE A 65 -0.45 -5.77 7.61
CA PHE A 65 -0.16 -6.61 6.47
C PHE A 65 0.31 -7.99 6.94
N ASP A 66 -0.20 -9.04 6.30
CA ASP A 66 0.54 -10.29 6.18
C ASP A 66 1.50 -10.16 5.00
N THR A 67 2.81 -10.15 5.28
CA THR A 67 3.87 -10.10 4.26
C THR A 67 4.60 -11.43 4.09
N SER A 68 4.13 -12.52 4.71
CA SER A 68 4.82 -13.83 4.71
C SER A 68 5.08 -14.41 3.32
N LYS A 69 4.26 -14.04 2.32
CA LYS A 69 4.37 -14.44 0.91
C LYS A 69 4.86 -13.34 -0.02
N VAL A 70 5.10 -12.13 0.50
CA VAL A 70 5.58 -11.01 -0.30
C VAL A 70 7.05 -11.26 -0.65
N THR A 71 7.40 -11.09 -1.92
CA THR A 71 8.78 -11.22 -2.44
C THR A 71 9.33 -9.91 -2.97
N SER A 72 8.54 -8.82 -2.92
CA SER A 72 8.99 -7.46 -3.26
C SER A 72 8.19 -6.39 -2.52
N MET A 73 8.91 -5.51 -1.83
CA MET A 73 8.41 -4.25 -1.27
C MET A 73 9.25 -3.05 -1.75
N HIS A 74 9.81 -3.15 -2.97
CA HIS A 74 10.71 -2.12 -3.50
C HIS A 74 10.04 -0.73 -3.48
N THR A 75 10.76 0.25 -2.91
CA THR A 75 10.35 1.67 -2.81
C THR A 75 8.92 1.94 -2.29
N MET A 76 8.33 1.00 -1.55
CA MET A 76 6.90 0.99 -1.14
C MET A 76 6.41 2.29 -0.48
N PHE A 77 7.25 2.97 0.31
CA PHE A 77 6.94 4.24 0.99
C PHE A 77 7.88 5.40 0.60
N THR A 78 8.65 5.24 -0.49
CA THR A 78 9.59 6.28 -0.93
C THR A 78 8.82 7.54 -1.34
N GLY A 79 9.13 8.68 -0.72
CA GLY A 79 8.40 9.93 -1.00
C GLY A 79 7.04 10.05 -0.30
N ALA A 80 6.76 9.27 0.75
CA ALA A 80 5.59 9.44 1.62
C ALA A 80 5.99 10.12 2.96
N PRO A 81 6.38 11.42 2.98
CA PRO A 81 6.94 12.09 4.17
C PRO A 81 5.99 12.23 5.36
N ALA A 82 4.68 12.13 5.16
CA ALA A 82 3.72 12.14 6.25
C ALA A 82 3.65 10.82 7.03
N PHE A 83 4.10 9.71 6.43
CA PHE A 83 3.94 8.38 7.02
C PHE A 83 4.86 8.18 8.23
N ASN A 84 4.26 8.06 9.41
CA ASN A 84 4.96 7.85 10.67
C ASN A 84 4.17 6.90 11.60
N GLN A 85 3.72 5.78 11.04
CA GLN A 85 3.01 4.72 11.77
C GLN A 85 3.92 3.52 12.01
N PRO A 86 3.70 2.74 13.09
CA PRO A 86 4.40 1.49 13.27
C PRO A 86 4.10 0.52 12.12
N LEU A 87 5.15 -0.18 11.66
CA LEU A 87 5.06 -1.25 10.67
C LEU A 87 5.65 -2.52 11.28
N SER A 88 5.04 -3.66 10.95
CA SER A 88 5.55 -4.98 11.24
C SER A 88 5.55 -5.76 9.94
N PHE A 89 6.72 -6.29 9.57
CA PHE A 89 6.91 -7.07 8.36
C PHE A 89 7.55 -8.41 8.71
N ASP A 90 6.98 -9.49 8.17
CA ASP A 90 7.73 -10.71 7.93
C ASP A 90 8.61 -10.48 6.70
N THR A 91 9.93 -10.55 6.88
CA THR A 91 10.93 -10.37 5.82
C THR A 91 11.64 -11.68 5.47
N SER A 92 11.05 -12.84 5.79
CA SER A 92 11.65 -14.15 5.50
C SER A 92 11.62 -14.53 4.00
N SER A 93 10.78 -13.86 3.22
CA SER A 93 10.54 -14.11 1.78
C SER A 93 11.09 -13.00 0.84
N VAL A 94 11.79 -11.99 1.37
CA VAL A 94 12.19 -10.74 0.65
C VAL A 94 13.70 -10.55 0.61
#